data_AF-A0A536FGB1-F1
#
_entry.id   AF-A0A536FGB1-F1
#
_cell.length_a   1.000
_cell.length_b   1.000
_cell.length_c   1.000
_cell.angle_alpha   90.00
_cell.angle_beta   90.00
_cell.angle_gamma   90.00
#
_symmetry.space_group_name_H-M   'P 1'
#
loop_
_entity.id
_entity.type
_entity.pdbx_description
1 polymer ?
#
loop_
_entity_poly.entity_id
_entity_poly.type
_entity_poly.pdbx_seq_one_letter_code
_entity_poly.pdbx_strand_id
1 'polypeptide(L)' 'MKRLAGALAIVWALANLVVAYLFLTNAFVAKTAIKEGPLAQAALLLGGLLVAVFAVLVAREGLALVRGTSRADA' A
#
# COMPACT_ATOMS: atom_id res chain seq x y z
N MET A 1 9.14 -21.87 6.63
CA MET A 1 8.90 -21.09 5.39
C MET A 1 7.74 -20.10 5.53
N LYS A 2 6.54 -20.50 5.97
CA LYS A 2 5.36 -19.60 6.10
C LYS A 2 5.59 -18.32 6.92
N ARG A 3 6.24 -18.41 8.10
CA ARG A 3 6.55 -17.24 8.93
C ARG A 3 7.52 -16.25 8.26
N LEU A 4 8.50 -16.77 7.52
CA LEU A 4 9.46 -15.95 6.76
C LEU A 4 8.74 -15.21 5.62
N ALA A 5 7.88 -15.92 4.88
CA ALA A 5 7.03 -15.31 3.86
C ALA A 5 6.10 -14.24 4.44
N GLY A 6 5.52 -14.47 5.63
CA GLY A 6 4.71 -13.48 6.33
C GLY A 6 5.51 -12.23 6.74
N ALA A 7 6.74 -12.41 7.24
CA ALA A 7 7.62 -11.29 7.57
C ALA A 7 7.99 -10.47 6.32
N LEU A 8 8.33 -11.14 5.21
CA LEU A 8 8.61 -10.49 3.92
C LEU A 8 7.38 -9.74 3.39
N ALA A 9 6.18 -10.32 3.52
CA ALA A 9 4.93 -9.65 3.14
C ALA A 9 4.69 -8.37 3.95
N ILE A 10 4.99 -8.38 5.25
CA ILE A 10 4.88 -7.18 6.09
C ILE A 10 5.88 -6.11 5.66
N VAL A 11 7.15 -6.47 5.43
CA VAL A 11 8.17 -5.53 4.93
C VAL A 11 7.76 -4.95 3.59
N TRP A 12 7.23 -5.77 2.69
CA TRP A 12 6.71 -5.34 1.40
C TRP A 12 5.53 -4.37 1.54
N ALA A 13 4.60 -4.65 2.45
CA ALA A 13 3.48 -3.76 2.74
C ALA A 13 3.96 -2.40 3.25
N LEU A 14 4.97 -2.36 4.12
CA LEU A 14 5.55 -1.10 4.60
C LEU A 14 6.18 -0.28 3.47
N ALA A 15 6.91 -0.92 2.55
CA ALA A 15 7.45 -0.25 1.37
C ALA A 15 6.35 0.34 0.49
N ASN A 16 5.25 -0.39 0.29
CA ASN A 16 4.09 0.11 -0.47
C ASN A 16 3.38 1.26 0.24
N LEU A 17 3.37 1.28 1.58
CA LEU A 17 2.83 2.40 2.33
C LEU A 17 3.64 3.69 2.10
N VAL A 18 4.97 3.58 1.99
CA VAL A 18 5.83 4.71 1.59
C VAL A 18 5.49 5.19 0.20
N VAL A 19 5.29 4.27 -0.76
CA VAL A 19 4.85 4.63 -2.11
C VAL A 19 3.50 5.37 -2.07
N ALA A 20 2.49 4.83 -1.38
CA ALA A 20 1.19 5.49 -1.23
C ALA A 20 1.31 6.90 -0.64
N TYR A 21 2.17 7.09 0.36
CA TYR A 21 2.46 8.40 0.94
C TYR A 21 3.03 9.38 -0.09
N LEU A 22 3.95 8.95 -0.95
CA LEU A 22 4.51 9.79 -2.02
C LEU A 22 3.44 10.19 -3.04
N PHE A 23 2.54 9.27 -3.41
CA PHE A 23 1.42 9.56 -4.32
C PHE A 23 0.50 10.64 -3.74
N LEU A 24 0.10 10.51 -2.47
CA LEU A 24 -0.75 11.50 -1.79
C LEU A 24 -0.03 12.84 -1.64
N THR A 25 1.26 12.83 -1.27
CA THR A 25 2.07 14.04 -1.13
C THR A 25 2.18 14.75 -2.47
N ASN A 26 2.42 14.04 -3.56
CA ASN A 26 2.46 14.64 -4.89
C ASN A 26 1.10 15.22 -5.27
N ALA A 27 0.00 14.49 -5.03
CA ALA A 27 -1.35 14.96 -5.34
C ALA A 27 -1.70 16.31 -4.69
N PHE A 28 -1.29 16.52 -3.42
CA PHE A 28 -1.67 17.72 -2.66
C PHE A 28 -0.57 18.78 -2.56
N VAL A 29 0.68 18.39 -2.31
CA VAL A 29 1.79 19.30 -2.01
C VAL A 29 2.47 19.80 -3.28
N ALA A 30 2.55 18.98 -4.34
CA ALA A 30 3.20 19.38 -5.59
C ALA A 30 2.34 20.34 -6.44
N LYS A 31 1.15 20.72 -5.97
CA LYS A 31 0.15 21.52 -6.69
C LYS A 31 -0.22 20.89 -8.04
N THR A 32 -0.35 19.57 -8.08
CA THR A 32 -0.56 18.82 -9.33
C THR A 32 -1.79 19.28 -10.10
N ALA A 33 -2.91 19.62 -9.44
CA ALA A 33 -4.06 20.18 -10.16
C ALA A 33 -3.74 21.46 -10.96
N ILE A 34 -2.81 22.28 -10.47
CA ILE A 34 -2.43 23.53 -11.12
C ILE A 34 -1.44 23.28 -12.25
N LYS A 35 -0.50 22.34 -12.07
CA LYS A 35 0.59 22.08 -13.03
C LYS A 35 0.20 21.11 -14.15
N GLU A 36 -0.58 20.09 -13.82
CA GLU A 36 -0.87 18.94 -14.69
C GLU A 36 -2.39 18.72 -14.87
N GLY A 37 -3.21 19.45 -14.11
CA GLY A 37 -4.67 19.40 -14.21
C GLY A 37 -5.33 18.49 -13.17
N PRO A 38 -6.65 18.60 -13.01
CA PRO A 38 -7.41 17.91 -11.96
C PRO A 38 -7.44 16.38 -12.16
N LEU A 39 -7.38 15.90 -13.40
CA LEU A 39 -7.34 14.47 -13.70
C LEU A 39 -6.03 13.82 -13.22
N ALA A 40 -4.89 14.51 -13.36
CA ALA A 40 -3.61 14.02 -12.87
C ALA A 40 -3.60 13.91 -11.34
N GLN A 41 -4.14 14.93 -10.64
CA GLN A 41 -4.29 14.87 -9.19
C GLN A 41 -5.23 13.73 -8.75
N ALA A 42 -6.36 13.55 -9.43
CA ALA A 42 -7.30 12.47 -9.14
C ALA A 42 -6.66 11.08 -9.35
N ALA A 43 -5.88 10.90 -10.42
CA ALA A 43 -5.15 9.67 -10.69
C ALA A 43 -4.13 9.36 -9.59
N LEU A 44 -3.40 10.36 -9.10
CA LEU A 44 -2.48 10.20 -7.98
C LEU A 44 -3.20 9.81 -6.68
N LEU A 45 -4.35 10.41 -6.40
CA LEU A 45 -5.15 10.09 -5.21
C LEU A 45 -5.70 8.68 -5.27
N LEU A 46 -6.30 8.30 -6.40
CA LEU A 46 -6.84 6.96 -6.60
C LEU A 46 -5.71 5.92 -6.57
N GLY A 47 -4.59 6.17 -7.23
CA GLY A 47 -3.42 5.29 -7.21
C GLY A 47 -2.85 5.11 -5.81
N GLY A 48 -2.63 6.21 -5.08
CA GLY A 48 -2.15 6.17 -3.70
C GLY A 48 -3.11 5.42 -2.76
N LEU A 49 -4.42 5.65 -2.90
CA LEU A 49 -5.44 4.95 -2.12
C LEU A 49 -5.45 3.44 -2.39
N LEU A 50 -5.40 3.03 -3.67
CA LEU A 50 -5.36 1.62 -4.05
C LEU A 50 -4.12 0.92 -3.49
N VAL A 51 -2.96 1.57 -3.60
CA VAL A 51 -1.70 1.04 -3.04
C VAL A 51 -1.78 0.92 -1.51
N ALA A 52 -2.34 1.92 -0.82
CA ALA A 52 -2.52 1.88 0.63
C ALA A 52 -3.45 0.72 1.06
N VAL A 53 -4.60 0.56 0.39
CA VAL A 53 -5.54 -0.54 0.66
C VAL A 53 -4.86 -1.89 0.43
N PHE A 54 -4.14 -2.04 -0.68
CA PHE A 54 -3.41 -3.26 -0.99
C PHE A 54 -2.35 -3.56 0.08
N ALA A 55 -1.55 -2.56 0.48
CA ALA A 55 -0.56 -2.71 1.54
C ALA A 55 -1.19 -3.20 2.86
N VAL A 56 -2.34 -2.65 3.25
CA VAL A 56 -3.06 -3.08 4.45
C VAL A 56 -3.51 -4.54 4.34
N LEU A 57 -4.07 -4.96 3.20
CA LEU A 57 -4.48 -6.35 2.98
C LEU A 57 -3.28 -7.31 3.06
N VAL A 58 -2.17 -6.97 2.40
CA VAL A 58 -0.93 -7.76 2.45
C VAL A 58 -0.36 -7.83 3.86
N ALA A 59 -0.35 -6.72 4.61
CA ALA A 59 0.12 -6.72 6.00
C ALA A 59 -0.76 -7.60 6.90
N ARG A 60 -2.08 -7.58 6.71
CA ARG A 60 -3.02 -8.43 7.47
C ARG A 60 -2.77 -9.92 7.21
N GLU A 61 -2.61 -10.31 5.95
CA GLU A 61 -2.31 -11.71 5.60
C GLU A 61 -0.90 -12.12 6.04
N GLY A 62 0.09 -11.24 5.87
CA GLY A 62 1.45 -11.46 6.37
C GLY A 62 1.46 -11.69 7.89
N LEU A 63 0.69 -10.89 8.63
CA LEU A 63 0.54 -11.05 10.08
C LEU A 63 -0.17 -12.36 10.45
N ALA A 64 -1.20 -12.76 9.69
CA ALA A 64 -1.87 -14.04 9.89
C ALA A 64 -0.93 -15.24 9.64
N LEU A 65 -0.08 -15.16 8.61
CA LEU A 65 0.96 -16.17 8.32
C LEU A 65 2.02 -16.25 9.42
N VAL A 66 2.44 -15.11 9.97
CA VAL A 66 3.38 -15.07 11.11
C VAL A 66 2.76 -15.70 12.36
N ARG A 67 1.48 -15.40 12.61
CA ARG A 67 0.73 -15.91 13.77
C ARG A 67 0.25 -17.36 13.62
N GLY A 68 0.34 -17.94 12.42
CA GLY A 68 -0.16 -19.29 12.14
C GLY A 68 -1.69 -19.38 12.10
N THR A 69 -2.37 -18.27 11.82
CA THR A 69 -3.84 -18.18 11.74
C THR A 69 -4.30 -17.85 10.31
N SER A 70 -3.46 -18.10 9.31
CA SER A 70 -3.78 -17.75 7.93
C SER A 70 -4.92 -18.62 7.41
N ARG A 71 -5.90 -17.99 6.75
CA ARG A 71 -7.04 -18.67 6.14
C ARG A 71 -6.67 -19.48 4.89
N ALA A 72 -5.49 -19.25 4.31
CA ALA A 72 -4.99 -20.02 3.17
C ALA A 72 -4.63 -21.47 3.53
N ASP A 73 -4.66 -21.82 4.82
CA ASP A 73 -4.37 -23.16 5.34
C ASP A 73 -5.64 -24.01 5.60
N ALA A 74 -6.85 -23.45 5.37
CA ALA A 74 -8.15 -24.14 5.49
C ALA A 74 -8.66 -24.60 4.12
#